data_AF-A0A7Y5F1F6-F1
#
_entry.id   AF-A0A7Y5F1F6-F1
#
_cell.length_a   1.000
_cell.length_b   1.000
_cell.length_c   1.000
_cell.angle_alpha   90.00
_cell.angle_beta   90.00
_cell.angle_gamma   90.00
#
_symmetry.space_group_name_H-M   'P 1'
#
loop_
_entity.id
_entity.type
_entity.pdbx_description
1 polymer ?
#
loop_
_entity_poly.entity_id
_entity_poly.type
_entity_poly.pdbx_seq_one_letter_code
_entity_poly.pdbx_strand_id
1 'polypeptide(L)'
;PMFHPINDAPMGTTAGTISLQGRSDFAGATITATNGDDSYSAETNSAGDFNLPLPVGTYDVSIEMAGYLDATIAGVEVTEDNTTTLPTLTLPGGDANDSDKINIMDLALIGSHYGLDCSSPSWDARADVNADCTVNILDLTIAASNFQAASPVNWE
;
A
#
# COMPACT_ATOMS: atom_id res chain seq x y z
N PRO A 1 -41.93 24.80 2.69
CA PRO A 1 -40.76 23.93 2.98
C PRO A 1 -39.47 24.72 2.78
N MET A 2 -38.82 25.14 3.87
CA MET A 2 -37.46 25.68 3.77
C MET A 2 -36.51 24.53 3.48
N PHE A 3 -35.81 24.58 2.34
CA PHE A 3 -34.60 23.81 2.15
C PHE A 3 -33.60 24.30 3.21
N HIS A 4 -33.28 23.43 4.17
CA HIS A 4 -32.09 23.60 4.98
C HIS A 4 -30.93 23.22 4.05
N PRO A 5 -30.04 24.14 3.64
CA PRO A 5 -28.82 23.72 2.99
C PRO A 5 -28.07 22.86 4.01
N ILE A 6 -27.87 21.59 3.66
CA ILE A 6 -26.83 20.79 4.27
C ILE A 6 -25.52 21.49 3.88
N ASN A 7 -24.93 22.19 4.83
CA ASN A 7 -23.56 22.66 4.68
C ASN A 7 -22.70 21.41 4.75
N ASP A 8 -22.45 20.77 3.60
CA ASP A 8 -21.41 19.75 3.51
C ASP A 8 -20.09 20.40 3.96
N ALA A 9 -19.30 19.65 4.73
CA ALA A 9 -17.98 20.13 5.13
C ALA A 9 -17.19 20.47 3.87
N PRO A 10 -16.40 21.56 3.86
CA PRO A 10 -15.54 21.87 2.73
C PRO A 10 -14.63 20.67 2.47
N MET A 11 -14.51 20.26 1.20
CA MET A 11 -13.78 19.07 0.78
C MET A 11 -12.57 19.47 -0.05
N GLY A 12 -11.51 18.69 0.06
CA GLY A 12 -10.42 18.64 -0.90
C GLY A 12 -10.16 17.19 -1.30
N THR A 13 -9.03 16.93 -1.95
CA THR A 13 -8.66 15.59 -2.39
C THR A 13 -7.18 15.33 -2.13
N THR A 14 -6.83 14.16 -1.60
CA THR A 14 -5.47 13.64 -1.64
C THR A 14 -5.35 12.63 -2.77
N ALA A 15 -4.31 12.71 -3.58
CA ALA A 15 -4.09 11.79 -4.70
C ALA A 15 -2.60 11.44 -4.83
N GLY A 16 -2.29 10.35 -5.53
CA GLY A 16 -0.92 9.94 -5.78
C GLY A 16 -0.84 8.62 -6.53
N THR A 17 0.38 8.14 -6.73
CA THR A 17 0.67 6.89 -7.42
C THR A 17 1.59 6.04 -6.56
N ILE A 18 1.20 4.80 -6.29
CA ILE A 18 2.00 3.80 -5.57
C ILE A 18 2.39 2.69 -6.54
N SER A 19 3.68 2.37 -6.60
CA SER A 19 4.19 1.19 -7.30
C SER A 19 4.46 0.06 -6.30
N LEU A 20 4.25 -1.18 -6.73
CA LEU A 20 4.57 -2.37 -5.94
C LEU A 20 5.80 -3.04 -6.59
N GLN A 21 6.92 -3.07 -5.87
CA GLN A 21 8.16 -3.62 -6.40
C GLN A 21 7.97 -5.03 -6.96
N GLY A 22 8.31 -5.22 -8.23
CA GLY A 22 8.24 -6.52 -8.89
C GLY A 22 6.89 -6.84 -9.53
N ARG A 23 5.84 -6.04 -9.30
CA ARG A 23 4.55 -6.20 -9.99
C ARG A 23 4.45 -5.34 -11.24
N SER A 24 3.53 -5.70 -12.12
CA SER A 24 3.06 -4.85 -13.22
C SER A 24 1.63 -4.35 -13.02
N ASP A 25 0.87 -5.01 -12.15
CA ASP A 25 -0.43 -4.56 -11.66
C ASP A 25 -0.25 -4.02 -10.25
N PHE A 26 -0.52 -2.73 -10.07
CA PHE A 26 -0.32 -2.02 -8.81
C PHE A 26 -1.62 -1.82 -8.02
N ALA A 27 -2.71 -2.53 -8.40
CA ALA A 27 -3.99 -2.42 -7.71
C ALA A 27 -3.96 -3.00 -6.30
N GLY A 28 -4.83 -2.45 -5.44
CA GLY A 28 -5.18 -3.02 -4.14
C GLY A 28 -4.31 -2.58 -2.96
N ALA A 29 -3.33 -1.68 -3.16
CA ALA A 29 -2.68 -1.03 -2.02
C ALA A 29 -3.70 -0.10 -1.34
N THR A 30 -3.85 -0.23 -0.03
CA THR A 30 -4.82 0.53 0.76
C THR A 30 -4.18 1.81 1.26
N ILE A 31 -4.77 2.96 0.90
CA ILE A 31 -4.41 4.27 1.43
C ILE A 31 -5.40 4.57 2.56
N THR A 32 -4.90 4.86 3.75
CA THR A 32 -5.72 5.30 4.89
C THR A 32 -5.27 6.69 5.35
N ALA A 33 -6.18 7.65 5.39
CA ALA A 33 -5.94 8.99 5.90
C ALA A 33 -6.68 9.18 7.23
N THR A 34 -5.95 9.60 8.28
CA THR A 34 -6.49 9.80 9.62
C THR A 34 -6.32 11.24 10.11
N ASN A 35 -7.34 11.78 10.77
CA ASN A 35 -7.31 13.08 11.44
C ASN A 35 -8.07 12.97 12.77
N GLY A 36 -7.33 12.76 13.85
CA GLY A 36 -7.94 12.45 15.15
C GLY A 36 -8.66 11.09 15.12
N ASP A 37 -9.96 11.09 15.41
CA ASP A 37 -10.80 9.89 15.40
C ASP A 37 -11.37 9.57 14.00
N ASP A 38 -11.25 10.50 13.04
CA ASP A 38 -11.75 10.31 11.68
C ASP A 38 -10.76 9.51 10.83
N SER A 39 -11.28 8.57 10.04
CA SER A 39 -10.51 7.72 9.13
C SER A 39 -11.23 7.52 7.81
N TYR A 40 -10.47 7.58 6.72
CA TYR A 40 -10.96 7.46 5.35
C TYR A 40 -9.99 6.62 4.54
N SER A 41 -10.50 5.84 3.58
CA SER A 41 -9.66 4.95 2.79
C SER A 41 -10.01 4.93 1.31
N ALA A 42 -9.00 4.64 0.49
CA ALA A 42 -9.12 4.31 -0.93
C ALA A 42 -8.12 3.19 -1.27
N GLU A 43 -8.32 2.55 -2.42
CA GLU A 43 -7.37 1.58 -2.97
C GLU A 43 -6.76 2.11 -4.26
N THR A 44 -5.54 1.69 -4.56
CA THR A 44 -4.93 1.93 -5.86
C THR A 44 -5.63 1.13 -6.96
N ASN A 45 -5.72 1.72 -8.15
CA ASN A 45 -6.07 1.00 -9.37
C ASN A 45 -4.84 0.26 -9.94
N SER A 46 -4.98 -0.40 -11.09
CA SER A 46 -3.89 -1.21 -11.68
C SER A 46 -2.68 -0.41 -12.17
N ALA A 47 -2.85 0.90 -12.41
CA ALA A 47 -1.74 1.82 -12.69
C ALA A 47 -1.06 2.35 -11.42
N GLY A 48 -1.59 2.02 -10.24
CA GLY A 48 -1.08 2.45 -8.94
C GLY A 48 -1.71 3.76 -8.46
N ASP A 49 -2.62 4.35 -9.23
CA ASP A 49 -3.21 5.64 -8.90
C ASP A 49 -4.32 5.49 -7.86
N PHE A 50 -4.34 6.40 -6.89
CA PHE A 50 -5.44 6.57 -5.94
C PHE A 50 -5.92 8.02 -5.93
N ASN A 51 -7.19 8.20 -5.55
CA ASN A 51 -7.79 9.50 -5.34
C ASN A 51 -8.77 9.42 -4.17
N LEU A 52 -8.47 10.15 -3.09
CA LEU A 52 -9.19 10.10 -1.81
C LEU A 52 -9.75 11.48 -1.46
N PRO A 53 -11.05 11.73 -1.71
CA PRO A 53 -11.74 12.93 -1.24
C PRO A 53 -11.80 12.96 0.28
N LEU A 54 -11.42 14.08 0.89
CA LEU A 54 -11.34 14.26 2.34
C LEU A 54 -11.93 15.62 2.72
N PRO A 55 -12.55 15.75 3.92
CA PRO A 55 -12.79 17.05 4.50
C PRO A 55 -11.49 17.87 4.59
N VAL A 56 -11.60 19.20 4.54
CA VAL A 56 -10.46 20.09 4.77
C VAL A 56 -9.88 19.84 6.16
N GLY A 57 -8.56 19.64 6.22
CA GLY A 57 -7.86 19.28 7.44
C GLY A 57 -6.43 18.84 7.18
N THR A 58 -5.76 18.38 8.23
CA THR A 58 -4.41 17.83 8.16
C THR A 58 -4.47 16.37 8.56
N TYR A 59 -3.92 15.49 7.72
CA TYR A 59 -4.04 14.05 7.86
C TYR A 59 -2.68 13.38 7.99
N ASP A 60 -2.62 12.31 8.78
CA ASP A 60 -1.57 11.31 8.68
C ASP A 60 -2.05 10.19 7.75
N VAL A 61 -1.26 9.90 6.72
CA VAL A 61 -1.61 8.95 5.65
C VAL A 61 -0.71 7.72 5.76
N SER A 62 -1.30 6.53 5.82
CA SER A 62 -0.62 5.24 5.74
C SER A 62 -0.99 4.49 4.46
N ILE A 63 -0.05 3.70 3.95
CA ILE A 63 -0.21 2.87 2.76
C ILE A 63 0.21 1.46 3.13
N GLU A 64 -0.70 0.51 2.91
CA GLU A 64 -0.54 -0.89 3.28
C GLU A 64 -0.81 -1.80 2.07
N MET A 65 0.01 -2.83 1.91
CA MET A 65 -0.19 -3.87 0.91
C MET A 65 0.43 -5.17 1.40
N ALA A 66 -0.39 -6.21 1.57
CA ALA A 66 0.08 -7.50 2.07
C ALA A 66 1.30 -8.04 1.29
N GLY A 67 2.35 -8.41 2.01
CA GLY A 67 3.62 -8.86 1.43
C GLY A 67 4.62 -7.73 1.12
N TYR A 68 4.28 -6.47 1.43
CA TYR A 68 5.11 -5.30 1.24
C TYR A 68 5.28 -4.55 2.55
N LEU A 69 6.38 -3.81 2.68
CA LEU A 69 6.55 -2.90 3.81
C LEU A 69 5.63 -1.69 3.68
N ASP A 70 4.99 -1.33 4.78
CA ASP A 70 4.08 -0.20 4.87
C ASP A 70 4.81 1.13 4.82
N ALA A 71 4.08 2.18 4.44
CA ALA A 71 4.61 3.53 4.41
C ALA A 71 3.68 4.51 5.11
N THR A 72 4.25 5.57 5.69
CA THR A 72 3.48 6.62 6.36
C THR A 72 4.02 7.99 6.02
N ILE A 73 3.13 8.96 5.79
CA ILE A 73 3.45 10.38 5.69
C ILE A 73 2.51 11.18 6.58
N ALA A 74 3.09 11.94 7.50
CA ALA A 74 2.35 12.78 8.43
C ALA A 74 2.14 14.19 7.88
N GLY A 75 1.11 14.87 8.37
CA GLY A 75 0.93 16.30 8.12
C GLY A 75 0.50 16.66 6.69
N VAL A 76 -0.23 15.78 6.00
CA VAL A 76 -0.78 16.05 4.67
C VAL A 76 -1.92 17.06 4.80
N GLU A 77 -1.69 18.28 4.30
CA GLU A 77 -2.71 19.34 4.29
C GLU A 77 -3.67 19.16 3.11
N VAL A 78 -4.97 19.09 3.41
CA VAL A 78 -6.07 19.08 2.43
C VAL A 78 -6.79 20.41 2.51
N THR A 79 -6.85 21.13 1.38
CA THR A 79 -7.48 22.45 1.28
C THR A 79 -8.69 22.42 0.35
N GLU A 80 -9.64 23.32 0.58
CA GLU A 80 -10.94 23.35 -0.12
C GLU A 80 -10.75 23.41 -1.64
N ASP A 81 -11.46 22.58 -2.38
CA ASP A 81 -11.46 22.49 -3.85
C ASP A 81 -10.08 22.26 -4.49
N ASN A 82 -9.09 21.82 -3.72
CA ASN A 82 -7.74 21.52 -4.21
C ASN A 82 -7.41 20.02 -4.12
N THR A 83 -6.50 19.59 -5.00
CA THR A 83 -5.87 18.27 -4.93
C THR A 83 -4.46 18.41 -4.35
N THR A 84 -4.23 17.76 -3.21
CA THR A 84 -2.90 17.55 -2.63
C THR A 84 -2.32 16.28 -3.23
N THR A 85 -1.33 16.42 -4.10
CA THR A 85 -0.63 15.27 -4.70
C THR A 85 0.53 14.83 -3.82
N LEU A 86 0.49 13.59 -3.33
CA LEU A 86 1.60 12.99 -2.61
C LEU A 86 2.71 12.57 -3.60
N PRO A 87 3.98 12.51 -3.15
CA PRO A 87 5.08 11.96 -3.96
C PRO A 87 4.78 10.56 -4.50
N THR A 88 5.44 10.15 -5.58
CA THR A 88 5.35 8.75 -6.01
C THR A 88 6.17 7.89 -5.05
N LEU A 89 5.61 6.75 -4.62
CA LEU A 89 6.29 5.81 -3.75
C LEU A 89 6.32 4.41 -4.38
N THR A 90 7.42 3.68 -4.21
CA THR A 90 7.47 2.24 -4.47
C THR A 90 7.53 1.51 -3.14
N LEU A 91 6.53 0.66 -2.84
CA LEU A 91 6.59 -0.20 -1.67
C LEU A 91 7.61 -1.32 -1.89
N PRO A 92 8.57 -1.53 -0.97
CA PRO A 92 9.48 -2.66 -1.01
C PRO A 92 8.72 -3.96 -0.73
N GLY A 93 8.85 -4.94 -1.63
CA GLY A 93 8.24 -6.25 -1.46
C GLY A 93 9.09 -7.18 -0.61
N GLY A 94 8.45 -8.18 0.00
CA GLY A 94 9.12 -9.28 0.68
C GLY A 94 8.83 -9.42 2.17
N ASP A 95 7.92 -8.63 2.73
CA ASP A 95 7.39 -8.84 4.09
C ASP A 95 6.28 -9.90 4.04
N ALA A 96 6.66 -11.10 3.59
CA ALA A 96 5.74 -12.15 3.20
C ALA A 96 4.84 -12.62 4.35
N ASN A 97 5.29 -12.49 5.60
CA ASN A 97 4.49 -12.83 6.78
C ASN A 97 3.83 -11.63 7.47
N ASP A 98 3.92 -10.43 6.89
CA ASP A 98 3.23 -9.21 7.34
C ASP A 98 3.65 -8.81 8.77
N SER A 99 4.96 -8.79 9.02
CA SER A 99 5.54 -8.54 10.35
C SER A 99 6.20 -7.17 10.51
N ASP A 100 6.03 -6.30 9.53
CA ASP A 100 6.72 -5.02 9.34
C ASP A 100 8.24 -5.15 9.17
N LYS A 101 8.75 -6.36 8.88
CA LYS A 101 10.20 -6.63 8.86
C LYS A 101 10.55 -7.73 7.89
N ILE A 102 11.30 -7.37 6.86
CA ILE A 102 11.82 -8.34 5.90
C ILE A 102 13.04 -9.05 6.51
N ASN A 103 12.86 -10.30 6.91
CA ASN A 103 13.88 -11.09 7.57
C ASN A 103 13.85 -12.58 7.14
N ILE A 104 14.59 -13.44 7.86
CA ILE A 104 14.71 -14.85 7.48
C ILE A 104 13.38 -15.61 7.52
N MET A 105 12.41 -15.15 8.32
CA MET A 105 11.10 -15.79 8.39
C MET A 105 10.31 -15.60 7.09
N ASP A 106 10.47 -14.47 6.40
CA ASP A 106 9.86 -14.21 5.09
C ASP A 106 10.52 -15.05 4.00
N LEU A 107 11.86 -15.04 3.97
CA LEU A 107 12.62 -15.85 3.02
C LEU A 107 12.34 -17.36 3.22
N ALA A 108 12.15 -17.81 4.46
CA ALA A 108 11.78 -19.19 4.76
C ALA A 108 10.35 -19.52 4.29
N LEU A 109 9.40 -18.59 4.44
CA LEU A 109 8.03 -18.75 3.96
C LEU A 109 7.96 -18.83 2.43
N ILE A 110 8.70 -17.96 1.73
CA ILE A 110 8.82 -18.02 0.27
C ILE A 110 9.49 -19.33 -0.14
N GLY A 111 10.63 -19.65 0.48
CA GLY A 111 11.41 -20.84 0.18
C GLY A 111 10.67 -22.16 0.41
N SER A 112 9.77 -22.24 1.40
CA SER A 112 8.98 -23.45 1.65
C SER A 112 7.92 -23.74 0.59
N HIS A 113 7.56 -22.75 -0.24
CA HIS A 113 6.58 -22.86 -1.32
C HIS A 113 7.23 -22.80 -2.71
N TYR A 114 8.56 -22.83 -2.79
CA TYR A 114 9.30 -22.69 -4.04
C TYR A 114 8.89 -23.74 -5.09
N GLY A 115 8.58 -23.28 -6.29
CA GLY A 115 8.15 -24.09 -7.42
C GLY A 115 6.65 -24.40 -7.46
N LEU A 116 5.86 -23.87 -6.53
CA LEU A 116 4.40 -23.98 -6.57
C LEU A 116 3.80 -22.83 -7.41
N ASP A 117 2.69 -23.14 -8.08
CA ASP A 117 1.89 -22.15 -8.81
C ASP A 117 0.44 -22.11 -8.29
N CYS A 118 -0.34 -21.11 -8.72
CA CYS A 118 -1.74 -20.90 -8.32
C CYS A 118 -2.68 -22.10 -8.56
N SER A 119 -2.29 -23.12 -9.34
CA SER A 119 -3.09 -24.34 -9.51
C SER A 119 -2.84 -25.38 -8.42
N SER A 120 -1.75 -25.24 -7.66
CA SER A 120 -1.40 -26.14 -6.57
C SER A 120 -2.30 -25.90 -5.35
N PRO A 121 -2.87 -26.96 -4.74
CA PRO A 121 -3.66 -26.83 -3.52
C PRO A 121 -2.83 -26.44 -2.28
N SER A 122 -1.49 -26.49 -2.39
CA SER A 122 -0.57 -26.06 -1.34
C SER A 122 0.08 -24.71 -1.64
N TRP A 123 -0.36 -24.01 -2.68
CA TRP A 123 0.09 -22.65 -2.95
C TRP A 123 -0.39 -21.68 -1.87
N ASP A 124 0.46 -20.73 -1.53
CA ASP A 124 0.20 -19.68 -0.55
C ASP A 124 0.55 -18.34 -1.19
N ALA A 125 -0.43 -17.45 -1.31
CA ALA A 125 -0.29 -16.14 -1.94
C ALA A 125 0.82 -15.29 -1.30
N ARG A 126 1.09 -15.52 0.00
CA ARG A 126 2.14 -14.80 0.73
C ARG A 126 3.54 -15.09 0.19
N ALA A 127 3.75 -16.26 -0.38
CA ALA A 127 5.04 -16.65 -0.96
C ALA A 127 5.25 -16.12 -2.38
N ASP A 128 4.18 -15.71 -3.07
CA ASP A 128 4.17 -15.13 -4.42
C ASP A 128 4.13 -13.60 -4.32
N VAL A 129 5.29 -13.02 -4.01
CA VAL A 129 5.44 -11.60 -3.66
C VAL A 129 5.09 -10.71 -4.86
N ASN A 130 5.51 -11.11 -6.07
CA ASN A 130 5.22 -10.38 -7.29
C ASN A 130 3.85 -10.68 -7.90
N ALA A 131 3.09 -11.61 -7.31
CA ALA A 131 1.75 -12.04 -7.75
C ALA A 131 1.72 -12.49 -9.22
N ASP A 132 2.78 -13.17 -9.68
CA ASP A 132 2.86 -13.72 -11.05
C ASP A 132 2.28 -15.14 -11.17
N CYS A 133 1.66 -15.62 -10.10
CA CYS A 133 1.10 -16.96 -9.93
C CYS A 133 2.13 -18.09 -9.81
N THR A 134 3.43 -17.79 -9.68
CA THR A 134 4.48 -18.81 -9.55
C THR A 134 5.52 -18.42 -8.50
N VAL A 135 5.58 -19.16 -7.39
CA VAL A 135 6.61 -18.95 -6.37
C VAL A 135 7.97 -19.41 -6.91
N ASN A 136 8.86 -18.48 -7.21
CA ASN A 136 10.15 -18.78 -7.84
C ASN A 136 11.29 -17.87 -7.34
N ILE A 137 12.40 -17.84 -8.09
CA ILE A 137 13.57 -17.05 -7.72
C ILE A 137 13.28 -15.55 -7.72
N LEU A 138 12.32 -15.08 -8.52
CA LEU A 138 11.94 -13.67 -8.58
C LEU A 138 11.39 -13.18 -7.23
N ASP A 139 10.52 -13.95 -6.58
CA ASP A 139 10.00 -13.63 -5.24
C ASP A 139 11.10 -13.54 -4.19
N LEU A 140 11.99 -14.55 -4.18
CA LEU A 140 13.14 -14.58 -3.29
C LEU A 140 14.07 -13.39 -3.54
N THR A 141 14.28 -12.97 -4.80
CA THR A 141 15.15 -11.82 -5.10
C THR A 141 14.53 -10.50 -4.67
N ILE A 142 13.21 -10.36 -4.74
CA ILE A 142 12.52 -9.17 -4.22
C ILE A 142 12.73 -9.08 -2.70
N ALA A 143 12.41 -10.14 -1.95
CA ALA A 143 12.59 -10.15 -0.50
C ALA A 143 14.07 -9.99 -0.09
N ALA A 144 14.99 -10.68 -0.77
CA ALA A 144 16.42 -10.57 -0.48
C ALA A 144 16.97 -9.15 -0.77
N SER A 145 16.43 -8.45 -1.77
CA SER A 145 16.87 -7.08 -2.10
C SER A 145 16.55 -6.07 -0.99
N ASN A 146 15.54 -6.36 -0.17
CA ASN A 146 15.08 -5.52 0.94
C ASN A 146 15.38 -6.14 2.30
N PHE A 147 16.28 -7.13 2.38
CA PHE A 147 16.55 -7.85 3.63
C PHE A 147 17.00 -6.90 4.75
N GLN A 148 16.42 -7.05 5.95
CA GLN A 148 16.54 -6.17 7.12
C GLN A 148 15.85 -4.80 7.02
N ALA A 149 15.14 -4.50 5.94
CA ALA A 149 14.24 -3.35 5.90
C ALA A 149 13.01 -3.59 6.79
N ALA A 150 12.38 -2.49 7.21
CA ALA A 150 11.22 -2.52 8.09
C ALA A 150 10.31 -1.32 7.81
N SER A 151 9.02 -1.47 8.15
CA SER A 151 8.05 -0.39 8.13
C SER A 151 8.33 0.63 9.26
N PRO A 152 7.92 1.89 9.10
CA PRO A 152 7.40 2.48 7.86
C PRO A 152 8.54 2.86 6.90
N VAL A 153 8.27 2.73 5.61
CA VAL A 153 9.10 3.28 4.54
C VAL A 153 8.95 4.80 4.53
N ASN A 154 10.08 5.50 4.51
CA ASN A 154 10.09 6.96 4.40
C ASN A 154 9.74 7.38 2.98
N TRP A 155 8.95 8.44 2.88
CA TRP A 155 8.70 9.16 1.64
C TRP A 155 9.93 10.06 1.38
N GLU A 156 10.70 9.77 0.31
CA GLU A 156 11.82 10.62 -0.13
C GLU A 156 11.40 11.70 -1.13
#